data_AF-A0AAE1YCB6-F1
#
_entry.id   AF-A0AAE1YCB6-F1
#
_cell.length_a   1.000
_cell.length_b   1.000
_cell.length_c   1.000
_cell.angle_alpha   90.00
_cell.angle_beta   90.00
_cell.angle_gamma   90.00
#
_symmetry.space_group_name_H-M   'P 1'
#
loop_
_entity.id
_entity.type
_entity.pdbx_description
1 polymer ?
#
loop_
_entity_poly.entity_id
_entity_poly.type
_entity_poly.pdbx_seq_one_letter_code
_entity_poly.pdbx_strand_id
1 'polypeptide(L)'
;MADIQLKLPFITRLKALAHALMIRAIVRSDDSINRRIYNFFNITSSAPATKLVANTTPVTTFDVPVDPSRTLWFRLFVPTTASHAPLPFILYFHGGGFYTFGPDSIVYNDLCSRLAAQLPAVIASVNYRLAPEHRYPAQYEDGYDALQFINSYNYAVLPASADLSNCFIAGDSAGGNIAHHVTVRACKNAQLLDKLRIKGLVLLQPFFGGEERTEAELRLKRAPMLNVEATDRMWRGFLPDGADRNHHAANVLNSGEVKDVELPRTVVVVGGSC
;
A
#
# COMPACT_ATOMS: atom_id res chain seq x y z
N MET A 1 -16.55 -26.79 -17.56
CA MET A 1 -15.73 -25.61 -17.19
C MET A 1 -14.50 -26.14 -16.49
N ALA A 2 -13.32 -25.95 -17.06
CA ALA A 2 -12.08 -26.36 -16.40
C ALA A 2 -11.84 -25.45 -15.18
N ASP A 3 -11.78 -26.04 -13.98
CA ASP A 3 -11.32 -25.33 -12.79
C ASP A 3 -9.89 -24.87 -13.05
N ILE A 4 -9.69 -23.56 -13.19
CA ILE A 4 -8.36 -22.96 -13.28
C ILE A 4 -7.72 -23.12 -11.91
N GLN A 5 -6.97 -24.20 -11.75
CA GLN A 5 -6.19 -24.45 -10.56
C GLN A 5 -4.91 -23.61 -10.67
N LEU A 6 -4.95 -22.41 -10.09
CA LEU A 6 -3.75 -21.60 -9.85
C LEU A 6 -2.66 -22.49 -9.23
N LYS A 7 -1.58 -22.76 -9.99
CA LYS A 7 -0.43 -23.57 -9.55
C LYS A 7 0.44 -22.77 -8.58
N LEU A 8 -0.13 -22.44 -7.43
CA LEU A 8 0.58 -21.79 -6.34
C LEU A 8 1.28 -22.85 -5.47
N PRO A 9 2.51 -22.56 -4.97
CA PRO A 9 3.15 -23.41 -3.98
C PRO A 9 2.22 -23.69 -2.79
N PHE A 10 2.31 -24.89 -2.20
CA PHE A 10 1.40 -25.33 -1.14
C PHE A 10 1.32 -24.33 0.03
N ILE A 11 2.46 -23.83 0.50
CA ILE A 11 2.54 -22.83 1.59
C ILE A 11 1.81 -21.55 1.19
N THR A 12 1.95 -21.10 -0.06
CA THR A 12 1.27 -19.91 -0.58
C THR A 12 -0.25 -20.10 -0.60
N ARG A 13 -0.72 -21.29 -1.01
CA ARG A 13 -2.16 -21.65 -0.97
C ARG A 13 -2.71 -21.68 0.45
N LEU A 14 -1.94 -22.16 1.42
CA LEU A 14 -2.36 -22.18 2.81
C LEU A 14 -2.48 -20.76 3.38
N LYS A 15 -1.48 -19.89 3.11
CA LYS A 15 -1.52 -18.48 3.49
C LYS A 15 -2.69 -17.73 2.84
N ALA A 16 -2.93 -17.98 1.55
CA ALA A 16 -4.08 -17.47 0.80
C ALA A 16 -5.41 -17.77 1.49
N LEU A 17 -5.61 -19.05 1.80
CA LEU A 17 -6.84 -19.54 2.41
C LEU A 17 -7.01 -18.97 3.82
N ALA A 18 -5.95 -18.94 4.63
CA ALA A 18 -5.98 -18.34 5.96
C ALA A 18 -6.35 -16.86 5.90
N HIS A 19 -5.79 -16.10 4.96
CA HIS A 19 -6.14 -14.69 4.77
C HIS A 19 -7.61 -14.52 4.34
N ALA A 20 -8.08 -15.31 3.36
CA ALA A 20 -9.47 -15.25 2.92
C ALA A 20 -10.47 -15.60 4.04
N LEU A 21 -10.16 -16.60 4.86
CA LEU A 21 -10.96 -16.96 6.04
C LEU A 21 -10.96 -15.85 7.09
N MET A 22 -9.80 -15.21 7.33
CA MET A 22 -9.70 -14.06 8.23
C MET A 22 -10.57 -12.90 7.75
N ILE A 23 -10.50 -12.54 6.45
CA ILE A 23 -11.37 -11.51 5.88
C ILE A 23 -12.86 -11.84 6.09
N ARG A 24 -13.28 -13.08 5.81
CA ARG A 24 -14.66 -13.52 6.04
C ARG A 24 -15.08 -13.46 7.52
N ALA A 25 -14.15 -13.69 8.45
CA ALA A 25 -14.42 -13.65 9.87
C ALA A 25 -14.54 -12.22 10.42
N ILE A 26 -13.87 -11.24 9.80
CA ILE A 26 -13.88 -9.85 10.27
C ILE A 26 -14.97 -9.00 9.60
N VAL A 27 -15.39 -9.35 8.38
CA VAL A 27 -16.45 -8.62 7.66
C VAL A 27 -17.82 -9.09 8.14
N ARG A 28 -18.63 -8.18 8.69
CA ARG A 28 -19.99 -8.46 9.12
C ARG A 28 -20.99 -8.40 7.95
N SER A 29 -22.21 -8.87 8.19
CA SER A 29 -23.29 -8.82 7.19
C SER A 29 -23.72 -7.41 6.80
N ASP A 30 -23.51 -6.43 7.69
CA ASP A 30 -23.75 -4.99 7.46
C ASP A 30 -22.52 -4.27 6.86
N ASP A 31 -21.54 -5.03 6.38
CA ASP A 31 -20.26 -4.57 5.83
C ASP A 31 -19.34 -3.82 6.81
N SER A 32 -19.70 -3.73 8.09
CA SER A 32 -18.80 -3.23 9.13
C SER A 32 -17.66 -4.23 9.41
N ILE A 33 -16.52 -3.73 9.91
CA ILE A 33 -15.35 -4.55 10.22
C ILE A 33 -15.24 -4.79 11.73
N ASN A 34 -15.05 -6.04 12.12
CA ASN A 34 -14.74 -6.41 13.48
C ASN A 34 -13.24 -6.25 13.75
N ARG A 35 -12.83 -5.02 14.09
CA ARG A 35 -11.44 -4.67 14.41
C ARG A 35 -10.85 -5.51 15.55
N ARG A 36 -11.67 -5.94 16.51
CA ARG A 36 -11.21 -6.80 17.62
C ARG A 36 -10.78 -8.18 17.12
N ILE A 37 -11.60 -8.80 16.27
CA ILE A 37 -11.25 -10.10 15.64
C ILE A 37 -10.06 -9.92 14.69
N TYR A 38 -10.03 -8.84 13.91
CA TYR A 38 -8.89 -8.55 13.04
C TYR A 38 -7.58 -8.42 13.84
N ASN A 39 -7.58 -7.64 14.91
CA ASN A 39 -6.40 -7.44 15.76
C ASN A 39 -5.95 -8.72 16.46
N PHE A 40 -6.85 -9.67 16.73
CA PHE A 40 -6.47 -10.99 17.25
C PHE A 40 -5.63 -11.80 16.25
N PHE A 41 -5.89 -11.66 14.95
CA PHE A 41 -5.13 -12.35 13.89
C PHE A 41 -3.94 -11.54 13.36
N ASN A 42 -3.95 -10.21 13.52
CA ASN A 42 -2.89 -9.34 13.02
C ASN A 42 -1.67 -9.39 13.95
N ILE A 43 -0.67 -10.16 13.55
CA ILE A 43 0.62 -10.20 14.22
C ILE A 43 1.41 -8.95 13.80
N THR A 44 1.82 -8.15 14.77
CA THR A 44 2.60 -6.93 14.56
C THR A 44 4.05 -7.08 15.03
N SER A 45 4.93 -6.24 14.50
CA SER A 45 6.30 -6.06 14.97
C SER A 45 6.47 -4.74 15.69
N SER A 46 7.19 -4.77 16.81
CA SER A 46 7.63 -3.56 17.51
C SER A 46 8.79 -2.88 16.79
N ALA A 47 8.89 -1.56 16.96
CA ALA A 47 10.04 -0.75 16.61
C ALA A 47 10.38 0.20 17.80
N PRO A 48 11.65 0.63 17.98
CA PRO A 48 12.78 0.38 17.10
C PRO A 48 13.28 -1.06 17.16
N ALA A 49 13.76 -1.57 16.03
CA ALA A 49 14.36 -2.91 15.94
C ALA A 49 15.40 -2.97 14.83
N THR A 50 16.49 -3.71 15.02
CA THR A 50 17.44 -4.04 13.95
C THR A 50 17.41 -5.53 13.69
N LYS A 51 17.12 -5.93 12.45
CA LYS A 51 17.05 -7.35 12.06
C LYS A 51 17.92 -7.63 10.85
N LEU A 52 18.65 -8.74 10.88
CA LEU A 52 19.34 -9.27 9.70
C LEU A 52 18.31 -9.87 8.76
N VAL A 53 18.21 -9.35 7.54
CA VAL A 53 17.24 -9.82 6.55
C VAL A 53 17.89 -10.85 5.64
N ALA A 54 17.48 -12.12 5.77
CA ALA A 54 17.84 -13.21 4.86
C ALA A 54 19.36 -13.32 4.54
N ASN A 55 20.22 -13.13 5.54
CA ASN A 55 21.69 -13.15 5.43
C ASN A 55 22.29 -12.10 4.47
N THR A 56 21.57 -11.02 4.20
CA THR A 56 22.05 -9.90 3.39
C THR A 56 22.45 -8.72 4.29
N THR A 57 21.60 -7.70 4.34
CA THR A 57 21.87 -6.42 4.98
C THR A 57 20.99 -6.29 6.22
N PRO A 58 21.53 -5.90 7.38
CA PRO A 58 20.71 -5.51 8.53
C PRO A 58 19.81 -4.33 8.17
N VAL A 59 18.57 -4.35 8.64
CA VAL A 59 17.63 -3.24 8.48
C VAL A 59 17.17 -2.79 9.86
N THR A 60 17.33 -1.50 10.13
CA THR A 60 16.82 -0.85 11.33
C THR A 60 15.46 -0.23 11.02
N THR A 61 14.51 -0.44 11.92
CA THR A 61 13.17 0.15 11.86
C THR A 61 12.93 1.08 13.03
N PHE A 62 12.12 2.12 12.82
CA PHE A 62 11.59 3.01 13.86
C PHE A 62 10.35 3.75 13.34
N ASP A 63 9.48 4.15 14.25
CA ASP A 63 8.18 4.75 13.93
C ASP A 63 8.26 6.27 14.08
N VAL A 64 7.71 6.99 13.11
CA VAL A 64 7.71 8.44 13.05
C VAL A 64 6.26 8.95 13.05
N PRO A 65 5.82 9.67 14.10
CA PRO A 65 4.51 10.31 14.10
C PRO A 65 4.50 11.47 13.10
N VAL A 66 3.42 11.54 12.31
CA VAL A 66 3.15 12.63 11.36
C VAL A 66 2.05 13.53 11.90
N ASP A 67 0.93 12.93 12.30
CA ASP A 67 -0.21 13.62 12.90
C ASP A 67 -0.86 12.72 13.97
N PRO A 68 -0.53 12.94 15.26
CA PRO A 68 -1.08 12.15 16.35
C PRO A 68 -2.60 12.22 16.47
N SER A 69 -3.25 13.32 16.04
CA SER A 69 -4.70 13.48 16.13
C SER A 69 -5.46 12.51 15.23
N ARG A 70 -4.82 12.07 14.15
CA ARG A 70 -5.33 11.07 13.20
C ARG A 70 -4.68 9.70 13.37
N THR A 71 -3.80 9.54 14.37
CA THR A 71 -2.92 8.37 14.49
C THR A 71 -2.17 8.08 13.18
N LEU A 72 -1.76 9.14 12.47
CA LEU A 72 -0.98 9.05 11.25
C LEU A 72 0.51 9.03 11.59
N TRP A 73 1.17 7.99 11.10
CA TRP A 73 2.60 7.77 11.29
C TRP A 73 3.13 6.92 10.12
N PHE A 74 4.44 6.80 10.01
CA PHE A 74 5.07 5.83 9.11
C PHE A 74 6.20 5.09 9.81
N ARG A 75 6.43 3.84 9.40
CA ARG A 75 7.61 3.08 9.79
C ARG A 75 8.73 3.33 8.80
N LEU A 76 9.89 3.75 9.30
CA LEU A 76 11.10 3.78 8.51
C LEU A 76 11.78 2.41 8.51
N PHE A 77 12.37 2.06 7.36
CA PHE A 77 13.24 0.91 7.17
C PHE A 77 14.54 1.43 6.58
N VAL A 78 15.63 1.33 7.35
CA VAL A 78 16.93 1.87 7.02
C VAL A 78 17.93 0.72 6.91
N PRO A 79 18.41 0.39 5.69
CA PRO A 79 19.40 -0.67 5.52
C PRO A 79 20.79 -0.18 5.97
N THR A 80 21.53 -1.02 6.69
CA THR A 80 22.92 -0.75 7.09
C THR A 80 23.85 -1.02 5.91
N THR A 81 24.17 0.00 5.14
CA THR A 81 25.10 -0.12 4.01
C THR A 81 26.54 0.12 4.45
N ALA A 82 27.51 -0.62 3.88
CA ALA A 82 28.94 -0.36 4.09
C ALA A 82 29.39 0.97 3.45
N SER A 83 28.61 1.47 2.50
CA SER A 83 28.83 2.76 1.83
C SER A 83 28.02 3.86 2.50
N HIS A 84 28.58 5.06 2.56
CA HIS A 84 27.89 6.30 2.93
C HIS A 84 27.18 6.98 1.74
N ALA A 85 27.07 6.29 0.60
CA ALA A 85 26.38 6.81 -0.57
C ALA A 85 24.91 7.12 -0.27
N PRO A 86 24.34 8.19 -0.85
CA PRO A 86 22.91 8.45 -0.77
C PRO A 86 22.10 7.27 -1.33
N LEU A 87 21.03 6.91 -0.63
CA LEU A 87 20.13 5.81 -0.93
C LEU A 87 18.80 6.35 -1.45
N PRO A 88 18.20 5.72 -2.48
CA PRO A 88 16.85 6.07 -2.93
C PRO A 88 15.85 6.04 -1.78
N PHE A 89 14.89 6.96 -1.80
CA PHE A 89 13.79 7.00 -0.84
C PHE A 89 12.53 6.40 -1.45
N ILE A 90 11.80 5.57 -0.71
CA ILE A 90 10.55 4.96 -1.16
C ILE A 90 9.44 5.27 -0.15
N LEU A 91 8.40 5.98 -0.59
CA LEU A 91 7.15 6.07 0.15
C LEU A 91 6.28 4.87 -0.22
N TYR A 92 5.99 3.99 0.75
CA TYR A 92 5.29 2.73 0.54
C TYR A 92 3.90 2.73 1.18
N PHE A 93 2.92 2.23 0.44
CA PHE A 93 1.55 2.00 0.91
C PHE A 93 1.22 0.52 0.87
N HIS A 94 0.83 -0.02 2.02
CA HIS A 94 0.46 -1.43 2.14
C HIS A 94 -0.89 -1.73 1.47
N GLY A 95 -1.09 -2.99 1.08
CA GLY A 95 -2.37 -3.52 0.62
C GLY A 95 -3.33 -3.88 1.76
N GLY A 96 -4.29 -4.77 1.47
CA GLY A 96 -5.30 -5.20 2.45
C GLY A 96 -6.72 -4.70 2.18
N GLY A 97 -7.02 -4.31 0.93
CA GLY A 97 -8.37 -3.94 0.50
C GLY A 97 -8.94 -2.70 1.21
N PHE A 98 -8.06 -1.77 1.61
CA PHE A 98 -8.37 -0.62 2.49
C PHE A 98 -8.82 -0.99 3.91
N TYR A 99 -8.98 -2.27 4.21
CA TYR A 99 -9.60 -2.78 5.43
C TYR A 99 -8.60 -3.34 6.42
N THR A 100 -7.39 -3.71 6.00
CA THR A 100 -6.48 -4.47 6.86
C THR A 100 -5.06 -3.98 6.71
N PHE A 101 -4.25 -4.46 7.64
CA PHE A 101 -2.82 -4.24 7.78
C PHE A 101 -2.41 -2.82 8.18
N GLY A 102 -1.12 -2.70 8.46
CA GLY A 102 -0.40 -1.49 8.81
C GLY A 102 1.09 -1.70 8.53
N PRO A 103 1.93 -0.66 8.66
CA PRO A 103 3.38 -0.77 8.52
C PRO A 103 4.02 -1.74 9.52
N ASP A 104 3.37 -1.95 10.67
CA ASP A 104 3.78 -2.87 11.73
C ASP A 104 3.25 -4.29 11.57
N SER A 105 2.27 -4.54 10.71
CA SER A 105 1.85 -5.91 10.37
C SER A 105 3.05 -6.70 9.86
N ILE A 106 3.29 -7.88 10.43
CA ILE A 106 4.51 -8.66 10.19
C ILE A 106 4.75 -8.91 8.69
N VAL A 107 3.69 -9.12 7.92
CA VAL A 107 3.74 -9.32 6.47
C VAL A 107 4.31 -8.12 5.71
N TYR A 108 3.97 -6.89 6.13
CA TYR A 108 4.46 -5.65 5.52
C TYR A 108 5.79 -5.18 6.12
N ASN A 109 6.00 -5.41 7.42
CA ASN A 109 7.31 -5.24 8.03
C ASN A 109 8.36 -6.09 7.30
N ASP A 110 8.09 -7.37 7.07
CA ASP A 110 9.03 -8.28 6.41
C ASP A 110 9.17 -7.99 4.91
N LEU A 111 8.10 -7.53 4.26
CA LEU A 111 8.17 -7.05 2.87
C LEU A 111 9.09 -5.83 2.76
N CYS A 112 8.82 -4.77 3.52
CA CYS A 112 9.59 -3.53 3.47
C CYS A 112 11.04 -3.76 3.92
N SER A 113 11.28 -4.60 4.94
CA SER A 113 12.65 -4.96 5.34
C SER A 113 13.41 -5.65 4.21
N ARG A 114 12.77 -6.58 3.47
CA ARG A 114 13.40 -7.22 2.30
C ARG A 114 13.65 -6.25 1.15
N LEU A 115 12.69 -5.37 0.86
CA LEU A 115 12.85 -4.35 -0.18
C LEU A 115 14.00 -3.39 0.15
N ALA A 116 14.06 -2.90 1.40
CA ALA A 116 15.12 -2.01 1.86
C ALA A 116 16.51 -2.66 1.74
N ALA A 117 16.62 -3.95 2.09
CA ALA A 117 17.88 -4.69 2.01
C ALA A 117 18.30 -5.05 0.56
N GLN A 118 17.35 -5.39 -0.32
CA GLN A 118 17.64 -5.84 -1.68
C GLN A 118 17.81 -4.70 -2.70
N LEU A 119 17.17 -3.55 -2.48
CA LEU A 119 17.28 -2.36 -3.34
C LEU A 119 18.26 -1.30 -2.81
N PRO A 120 18.98 -1.58 -1.71
CA PRO A 120 19.54 -0.58 -0.80
C PRO A 120 18.79 0.76 -0.78
N ALA A 121 17.58 0.79 -0.22
CA ALA A 121 16.72 1.97 -0.20
C ALA A 121 16.17 2.26 1.21
N VAL A 122 15.98 3.54 1.53
CA VAL A 122 15.23 3.96 2.73
C VAL A 122 13.76 3.91 2.40
N ILE A 123 12.97 3.19 3.19
CA ILE A 123 11.52 3.04 2.95
C ILE A 123 10.74 3.66 4.11
N ALA A 124 9.78 4.52 3.80
CA ALA A 124 8.75 4.98 4.73
C ALA A 124 7.43 4.29 4.39
N SER A 125 6.98 3.36 5.22
CA SER A 125 5.69 2.66 5.05
C SER A 125 4.61 3.35 5.87
N VAL A 126 3.56 3.84 5.22
CA VAL A 126 2.56 4.75 5.82
C VAL A 126 1.43 3.99 6.50
N ASN A 127 1.11 4.37 7.74
CA ASN A 127 -0.06 3.89 8.48
C ASN A 127 -1.27 4.78 8.17
N TYR A 128 -1.88 4.56 7.00
CA TYR A 128 -3.07 5.30 6.58
C TYR A 128 -4.33 4.77 7.27
N ARG A 129 -5.35 5.61 7.45
CA ARG A 129 -6.62 5.23 8.09
C ARG A 129 -7.39 4.19 7.26
N LEU A 130 -7.99 3.20 7.90
CA LEU A 130 -8.68 2.09 7.23
C LEU A 130 -10.19 2.35 7.06
N ALA A 131 -10.73 1.84 5.95
CA ALA A 131 -12.16 1.76 5.70
C ALA A 131 -12.77 0.54 6.41
N PRO A 132 -14.07 0.55 6.75
CA PRO A 132 -15.07 1.58 6.44
C PRO A 132 -15.18 2.73 7.45
N GLU A 133 -14.45 2.70 8.57
CA GLU A 133 -14.50 3.76 9.60
C GLU A 133 -14.01 5.10 9.05
N HIS A 134 -13.06 5.05 8.12
CA HIS A 134 -12.59 6.19 7.36
C HIS A 134 -12.70 5.88 5.88
N ARG A 135 -13.79 6.32 5.26
CA ARG A 135 -14.02 6.21 3.81
C ARG A 135 -13.11 7.15 3.03
N TYR A 136 -13.12 7.02 1.71
CA TYR A 136 -12.57 8.00 0.78
C TYR A 136 -12.98 9.44 1.21
N PRO A 137 -12.06 10.42 1.15
CA PRO A 137 -10.68 10.35 0.64
C PRO A 137 -9.61 10.12 1.73
N ALA A 138 -9.96 9.63 2.92
CA ALA A 138 -9.06 9.65 4.10
C ALA A 138 -7.66 9.06 3.85
N GLN A 139 -7.59 7.94 3.13
CA GLN A 139 -6.36 7.25 2.79
C GLN A 139 -5.43 8.08 1.89
N TYR A 140 -6.03 8.83 0.96
CA TYR A 140 -5.30 9.66 0.02
C TYR A 140 -4.78 10.92 0.70
N GLU A 141 -5.58 11.52 1.60
CA GLU A 141 -5.12 12.62 2.45
C GLU A 141 -3.96 12.18 3.34
N ASP A 142 -4.08 11.05 4.01
CA ASP A 142 -3.04 10.53 4.90
C ASP A 142 -1.72 10.26 4.13
N GLY A 143 -1.81 9.70 2.93
CA GLY A 143 -0.64 9.48 2.09
C GLY A 143 0.00 10.76 1.55
N TYR A 144 -0.81 11.75 1.17
CA TYR A 144 -0.31 13.05 0.72
C TYR A 144 0.27 13.87 1.88
N ASP A 145 -0.32 13.81 3.06
CA ASP A 145 0.19 14.46 4.27
C ASP A 145 1.50 13.83 4.74
N ALA A 146 1.64 12.50 4.66
CA ALA A 146 2.92 11.84 4.91
C ALA A 146 3.99 12.29 3.90
N LEU A 147 3.65 12.41 2.61
CA LEU A 147 4.55 12.93 1.57
C LEU A 147 4.97 14.39 1.86
N GLN A 148 4.02 15.26 2.21
CA GLN A 148 4.29 16.66 2.58
C GLN A 148 5.13 16.78 3.86
N PHE A 149 4.88 15.92 4.85
CA PHE A 149 5.69 15.83 6.06
C PHE A 149 7.14 15.48 5.70
N ILE A 150 7.35 14.49 4.83
CA ILE A 150 8.69 14.13 4.34
C ILE A 150 9.33 15.29 3.55
N ASN A 151 8.56 16.01 2.73
CA ASN A 151 9.09 17.15 1.95
C ASN A 151 9.45 18.36 2.83
N SER A 152 8.67 18.65 3.86
CA SER A 152 8.83 19.87 4.67
C SER A 152 9.92 19.76 5.74
N TYR A 153 10.30 18.53 6.15
CA TYR A 153 11.12 18.35 7.34
C TYR A 153 12.63 18.44 7.10
N ASN A 154 13.28 19.16 8.01
CA ASN A 154 14.72 19.36 8.08
C ASN A 154 15.40 18.14 8.72
N TYR A 155 15.88 17.17 7.90
CA TYR A 155 16.87 16.08 8.11
C TYR A 155 17.04 15.34 9.47
N ALA A 156 16.33 15.67 10.55
CA ALA A 156 16.52 15.09 11.88
C ALA A 156 15.78 13.76 12.07
N VAL A 157 14.73 13.52 11.26
CA VAL A 157 13.87 12.34 11.35
C VAL A 157 14.25 11.28 10.32
N LEU A 158 14.69 11.70 9.14
CA LEU A 158 15.19 10.80 8.11
C LEU A 158 16.69 10.56 8.32
N PRO A 159 17.20 9.35 8.05
CA PRO A 159 18.64 9.12 8.06
C PRO A 159 19.33 10.02 7.02
N ALA A 160 20.55 10.48 7.32
CA ALA A 160 21.34 11.30 6.40
C ALA A 160 21.60 10.61 5.04
N SER A 161 21.46 9.28 4.98
CA SER A 161 21.56 8.51 3.74
C SER A 161 20.31 8.60 2.85
N ALA A 162 19.17 9.14 3.30
CA ALA A 162 17.97 9.25 2.47
C ALA A 162 18.11 10.34 1.39
N ASP A 163 18.13 9.94 0.12
CA ASP A 163 18.15 10.85 -1.03
C ASP A 163 16.74 11.17 -1.51
N LEU A 164 16.19 12.28 -1.03
CA LEU A 164 14.87 12.77 -1.46
C LEU A 164 14.85 13.27 -2.91
N SER A 165 16.01 13.54 -3.52
CA SER A 165 16.09 13.87 -4.95
C SER A 165 15.87 12.64 -5.86
N ASN A 166 15.89 11.44 -5.26
CA ASN A 166 15.68 10.15 -5.91
C ASN A 166 14.55 9.36 -5.21
N CYS A 167 13.36 9.97 -5.17
CA CYS A 167 12.20 9.39 -4.50
C CYS A 167 11.35 8.52 -5.44
N PHE A 168 10.80 7.43 -4.91
CA PHE A 168 9.80 6.58 -5.55
C PHE A 168 8.56 6.49 -4.67
N ILE A 169 7.39 6.37 -5.29
CA ILE A 169 6.15 6.04 -4.59
C ILE A 169 5.75 4.63 -5.00
N ALA A 170 5.41 3.78 -4.03
CA ALA A 170 5.13 2.38 -4.27
C ALA A 170 3.96 1.86 -3.41
N GLY A 171 3.31 0.80 -3.87
CA GLY A 171 2.35 0.08 -3.05
C GLY A 171 1.75 -1.13 -3.75
N ASP A 172 1.16 -2.03 -2.96
CA ASP A 172 0.49 -3.23 -3.44
C ASP A 172 -1.02 -3.20 -3.21
N SER A 173 -1.81 -3.81 -4.10
CA SER A 173 -3.28 -3.89 -3.93
C SER A 173 -3.89 -2.50 -3.68
N ALA A 174 -4.64 -2.32 -2.58
CA ALA A 174 -5.18 -1.03 -2.15
C ALA A 174 -4.09 0.05 -1.97
N GLY A 175 -2.91 -0.32 -1.50
CA GLY A 175 -1.76 0.57 -1.42
C GLY A 175 -1.26 1.03 -2.79
N GLY A 176 -1.34 0.18 -3.81
CA GLY A 176 -1.06 0.58 -5.19
C GLY A 176 -2.06 1.61 -5.72
N ASN A 177 -3.33 1.50 -5.33
CA ASN A 177 -4.35 2.51 -5.63
C ASN A 177 -4.02 3.85 -4.93
N ILE A 178 -3.69 3.82 -3.63
CA ILE A 178 -3.28 5.01 -2.87
C ILE A 178 -2.03 5.64 -3.49
N ALA A 179 -1.01 4.84 -3.81
CA ALA A 179 0.22 5.28 -4.45
C ALA A 179 -0.05 6.05 -5.75
N HIS A 180 -0.98 5.56 -6.59
CA HIS A 180 -1.39 6.25 -7.80
C HIS A 180 -2.02 7.62 -7.50
N HIS A 181 -3.04 7.67 -6.65
CA HIS A 181 -3.76 8.93 -6.35
C HIS A 181 -2.88 9.96 -5.64
N VAL A 182 -2.03 9.53 -4.71
CA VAL A 182 -1.03 10.40 -4.07
C VAL A 182 -0.03 10.95 -5.10
N THR A 183 0.43 10.12 -6.04
CA THR A 183 1.34 10.56 -7.11
C THR A 183 0.67 11.58 -8.04
N VAL A 184 -0.58 11.32 -8.47
CA VAL A 184 -1.35 12.26 -9.31
C VAL A 184 -1.47 13.62 -8.59
N ARG A 185 -1.86 13.62 -7.31
CA ARG A 185 -1.96 14.84 -6.51
C ARG A 185 -0.62 15.54 -6.34
N ALA A 186 0.46 14.79 -6.12
CA ALA A 186 1.81 15.32 -6.03
C ALA A 186 2.26 15.99 -7.33
N CYS A 187 2.00 15.38 -8.49
CA CYS A 187 2.32 15.98 -9.79
C CYS A 187 1.52 17.26 -10.05
N LYS A 188 0.21 17.27 -9.73
CA LYS A 188 -0.63 18.49 -9.84
C LYS A 188 -0.16 19.63 -8.92
N ASN A 189 0.56 19.30 -7.85
CA ASN A 189 1.04 20.25 -6.84
C ASN A 189 2.57 20.25 -6.75
N ALA A 190 3.28 19.95 -7.84
CA ALA A 190 4.74 19.78 -7.83
C ALA A 190 5.48 21.03 -7.30
N GLN A 191 4.91 22.21 -7.48
CA GLN A 191 5.42 23.49 -6.96
C GLN A 191 5.47 23.55 -5.42
N LEU A 192 4.72 22.70 -4.72
CA LEU A 192 4.72 22.59 -3.26
C LEU A 192 5.75 21.58 -2.74
N LEU A 193 6.45 20.87 -3.63
CA LEU A 193 7.41 19.81 -3.32
C LEU A 193 8.82 20.23 -3.76
N ASP A 194 9.50 21.03 -2.94
CA ASP A 194 10.81 21.62 -3.25
C ASP A 194 12.02 20.79 -2.76
N LYS A 195 11.82 19.86 -1.82
CA LYS A 195 12.90 19.00 -1.27
C LYS A 195 12.91 17.59 -1.85
N LEU A 196 11.76 17.13 -2.32
CA LEU A 196 11.56 15.78 -2.83
C LEU A 196 11.27 15.80 -4.33
N ARG A 197 11.91 14.88 -5.07
CA ARG A 197 11.65 14.66 -6.49
C ARG A 197 11.24 13.22 -6.74
N ILE A 198 9.99 13.05 -7.19
CA ILE A 198 9.44 11.74 -7.56
C ILE A 198 10.00 11.32 -8.93
N LYS A 199 10.76 10.23 -8.95
CA LYS A 199 11.41 9.66 -10.14
C LYS A 199 10.61 8.51 -10.75
N GLY A 200 9.83 7.81 -9.94
CA GLY A 200 9.04 6.69 -10.40
C GLY A 200 7.88 6.31 -9.48
N LEU A 201 6.91 5.64 -10.09
CA LEU A 201 5.76 5.03 -9.44
C LEU A 201 5.81 3.50 -9.65
N VAL A 202 5.66 2.73 -8.57
CA VAL A 202 5.72 1.26 -8.62
C VAL A 202 4.43 0.67 -8.06
N LEU A 203 3.63 0.06 -8.93
CA LEU A 203 2.31 -0.48 -8.59
C LEU A 203 2.35 -2.01 -8.65
N LEU A 204 2.13 -2.66 -7.50
CA LEU A 204 2.14 -4.13 -7.39
C LEU A 204 0.71 -4.65 -7.29
N GLN A 205 0.18 -5.20 -8.38
CA GLN A 205 -1.22 -5.64 -8.48
C GLN A 205 -2.19 -4.57 -7.95
N PRO A 206 -2.15 -3.33 -8.48
CA PRO A 206 -2.90 -2.23 -7.92
C PRO A 206 -4.41 -2.50 -7.97
N PHE A 207 -5.12 -2.15 -6.90
CA PHE A 207 -6.54 -2.42 -6.75
C PHE A 207 -7.38 -1.32 -7.41
N PHE A 208 -7.73 -1.56 -8.67
CA PHE A 208 -8.69 -0.75 -9.44
C PHE A 208 -9.93 -1.58 -9.77
N GLY A 209 -10.99 -0.89 -10.17
CA GLY A 209 -12.25 -1.53 -10.53
C GLY A 209 -13.08 -0.69 -11.48
N GLY A 210 -14.31 -1.14 -11.67
CA GLY A 210 -15.34 -0.51 -12.47
C GLY A 210 -16.66 -1.23 -12.20
N GLU A 211 -17.79 -0.64 -12.58
CA GLU A 211 -19.06 -1.35 -12.45
C GLU A 211 -19.15 -2.55 -13.38
N GLU A 212 -18.73 -2.36 -14.63
CA GLU A 212 -18.65 -3.44 -15.62
C GLU A 212 -17.66 -4.52 -15.19
N ARG A 213 -18.07 -5.79 -15.33
CA ARG A 213 -17.22 -6.93 -15.02
C ARG A 213 -16.30 -7.24 -16.18
N THR A 214 -15.03 -7.38 -15.88
CA THR A 214 -14.03 -7.85 -16.82
C THR A 214 -14.10 -9.37 -17.00
N GLU A 215 -13.65 -9.86 -18.15
CA GLU A 215 -13.51 -11.30 -18.41
C GLU A 215 -12.67 -12.01 -17.34
N ALA A 216 -11.65 -11.34 -16.79
CA ALA A 216 -10.82 -11.89 -15.73
C ALA A 216 -11.61 -12.13 -14.43
N GLU A 217 -12.45 -11.18 -14.01
CA GLU A 217 -13.32 -11.32 -12.83
C GLU A 217 -14.35 -12.44 -13.03
N LEU A 218 -14.91 -12.56 -14.23
CA LEU A 218 -15.90 -13.59 -14.55
C LEU A 218 -15.28 -15.00 -14.59
N ARG A 219 -14.04 -15.11 -15.09
CA ARG A 219 -13.28 -16.37 -15.17
C ARG A 219 -12.78 -16.81 -13.80
N LEU A 220 -12.36 -15.88 -12.93
CA LEU A 220 -11.72 -16.17 -11.64
C LEU A 220 -12.69 -16.08 -10.45
N LYS A 221 -13.99 -16.25 -10.66
CA LYS A 221 -15.04 -16.16 -9.62
C LYS A 221 -14.76 -16.97 -8.34
N ARG A 222 -14.04 -18.10 -8.45
CA ARG A 222 -13.71 -19.00 -7.34
C ARG A 222 -12.24 -18.91 -6.88
N ALA A 223 -11.51 -17.86 -7.27
CA ALA A 223 -10.14 -17.70 -6.85
C ALA A 223 -10.03 -17.71 -5.32
N PRO A 224 -9.08 -18.46 -4.74
CA PRO A 224 -9.07 -18.75 -3.30
C PRO A 224 -8.65 -17.57 -2.42
N MET A 225 -8.05 -16.51 -3.00
CA MET A 225 -7.62 -15.32 -2.25
C MET A 225 -8.65 -14.19 -2.25
N LEU A 226 -9.09 -13.79 -3.45
CA LEU A 226 -9.94 -12.62 -3.66
C LEU A 226 -11.01 -13.02 -4.68
N ASN A 227 -12.28 -12.81 -4.35
CA ASN A 227 -13.38 -13.02 -5.27
C ASN A 227 -14.18 -11.73 -5.46
N VAL A 228 -15.04 -11.73 -6.47
CA VAL A 228 -15.85 -10.57 -6.86
C VAL A 228 -16.68 -10.03 -5.69
N GLU A 229 -17.33 -10.90 -4.92
CA GLU A 229 -18.14 -10.48 -3.77
C GLU A 229 -17.30 -9.74 -2.72
N ALA A 230 -16.12 -10.27 -2.38
CA ALA A 230 -15.23 -9.65 -1.41
C ALA A 230 -14.73 -8.29 -1.90
N THR A 231 -14.37 -8.16 -3.19
CA THR A 231 -13.95 -6.88 -3.76
C THR A 231 -15.07 -5.86 -3.79
N ASP A 232 -16.31 -6.27 -4.06
CA ASP A 232 -17.46 -5.36 -4.07
C ASP A 232 -17.74 -4.81 -2.67
N ARG A 233 -17.62 -5.64 -1.63
CA ARG A 233 -17.74 -5.19 -0.24
C ARG A 233 -16.64 -4.22 0.12
N MET A 234 -15.38 -4.50 -0.26
CA MET A 234 -14.25 -3.59 -0.02
C MET A 234 -14.47 -2.23 -0.69
N TRP A 235 -14.91 -2.22 -1.96
CA TRP A 235 -15.24 -0.99 -2.66
C TRP A 235 -16.39 -0.24 -1.98
N ARG A 236 -17.46 -0.94 -1.59
CA ARG A 236 -18.61 -0.32 -0.91
C ARG A 236 -18.23 0.33 0.41
N GLY A 237 -17.34 -0.26 1.20
CA GLY A 237 -16.90 0.36 2.46
C GLY A 237 -15.81 1.40 2.29
N PHE A 238 -15.06 1.39 1.18
CA PHE A 238 -14.06 2.42 0.89
C PHE A 238 -14.67 3.67 0.25
N LEU A 239 -15.55 3.53 -0.74
CA LEU A 239 -16.11 4.65 -1.50
C LEU A 239 -17.07 5.51 -0.65
N PRO A 240 -17.38 6.75 -1.08
CA PRO A 240 -18.46 7.53 -0.47
C PRO A 240 -19.79 6.77 -0.44
N ASP A 241 -20.63 7.03 0.55
CA ASP A 241 -21.95 6.43 0.61
C ASP A 241 -22.77 6.81 -0.64
N GLY A 242 -23.35 5.80 -1.29
CA GLY A 242 -24.12 5.95 -2.54
C GLY A 242 -23.29 6.00 -3.81
N ALA A 243 -21.95 6.03 -3.73
CA ALA A 243 -21.09 5.94 -4.91
C ALA A 243 -20.99 4.49 -5.42
N ASP A 244 -20.84 4.35 -6.74
CA ASP A 244 -20.54 3.08 -7.41
C ASP A 244 -19.05 3.02 -7.78
N ARG A 245 -18.61 1.90 -8.35
CA ARG A 245 -17.21 1.67 -8.75
C ARG A 245 -16.81 2.39 -10.04
N ASN A 246 -17.70 3.20 -10.64
CA ASN A 246 -17.29 4.16 -11.67
C ASN A 246 -16.73 5.46 -11.07
N HIS A 247 -16.87 5.66 -9.75
CA HIS A 247 -16.18 6.71 -9.04
C HIS A 247 -14.66 6.67 -9.30
N HIS A 248 -14.03 7.84 -9.49
CA HIS A 248 -12.64 7.97 -9.94
C HIS A 248 -11.61 7.31 -9.03
N ALA A 249 -11.93 7.18 -7.75
CA ALA A 249 -11.11 6.45 -6.78
C ALA A 249 -10.96 4.96 -7.16
N ALA A 250 -11.99 4.35 -7.74
CA ALA A 250 -11.98 2.95 -8.18
C ALA A 250 -11.62 2.82 -9.67
N ASN A 251 -12.22 3.64 -10.53
CA ASN A 251 -12.02 3.61 -11.97
C ASN A 251 -11.28 4.86 -12.46
N VAL A 252 -9.96 4.74 -12.58
CA VAL A 252 -9.07 5.85 -12.97
C VAL A 252 -9.10 6.19 -14.45
N LEU A 253 -9.70 5.34 -15.30
CA LEU A 253 -9.75 5.57 -16.75
C LEU A 253 -10.94 6.47 -17.15
N ASN A 254 -12.04 6.41 -16.40
CA ASN A 254 -13.26 7.17 -16.71
C ASN A 254 -13.30 8.56 -16.07
N SER A 255 -12.34 8.90 -15.22
CA SER A 255 -12.40 10.09 -14.37
C SER A 255 -11.85 11.37 -14.99
N GLY A 256 -11.01 11.27 -16.03
CA GLY A 256 -10.24 12.40 -16.54
C GLY A 256 -9.25 13.01 -15.53
N GLU A 257 -9.11 12.45 -14.32
CA GLU A 257 -8.25 12.97 -13.25
C GLU A 257 -6.76 12.98 -13.62
N VAL A 258 -6.37 12.04 -14.48
CA VAL A 258 -5.01 11.88 -15.00
C VAL A 258 -4.80 12.64 -16.32
N LYS A 259 -5.87 13.21 -16.88
CA LYS A 259 -5.77 14.03 -18.10
C LYS A 259 -4.89 15.24 -17.80
N ASP A 260 -3.91 15.47 -18.65
CA ASP A 260 -2.95 16.58 -18.55
C ASP A 260 -2.01 16.54 -17.33
N VAL A 261 -1.87 15.38 -16.66
CA VAL A 261 -0.88 15.16 -15.60
C VAL A 261 0.32 14.38 -16.13
N GLU A 262 1.51 14.98 -16.10
CA GLU A 262 2.75 14.26 -16.40
C GLU A 262 3.14 13.36 -15.22
N LEU A 263 2.83 12.07 -15.35
CA LEU A 263 3.21 11.06 -14.36
C LEU A 263 4.68 10.66 -14.50
N PRO A 264 5.37 10.32 -13.40
CA PRO A 264 6.73 9.80 -13.46
C PRO A 264 6.75 8.42 -14.14
N ARG A 265 7.96 7.93 -14.44
CA ARG A 265 8.13 6.57 -14.99
C ARG A 265 7.43 5.55 -14.09
N THR A 266 6.50 4.80 -14.68
CA THR A 266 5.62 3.92 -13.92
C THR A 266 5.90 2.46 -14.26
N VAL A 267 6.07 1.63 -13.24
CA VAL A 267 6.11 0.17 -13.36
C VAL A 267 4.82 -0.39 -12.78
N VAL A 268 4.09 -1.15 -13.58
CA VAL A 268 2.87 -1.86 -13.14
C VAL A 268 3.11 -3.36 -13.23
N VAL A 269 3.05 -4.04 -12.10
CA VAL A 269 3.20 -5.50 -12.01
C VAL A 269 1.82 -6.12 -11.87
N VAL A 270 1.39 -6.89 -12.86
CA VAL A 270 0.08 -7.57 -12.86
C VAL A 270 0.28 -9.07 -12.73
N GLY A 271 -0.33 -9.68 -11.72
CA GLY A 271 -0.33 -11.14 -11.55
C GLY A 271 -1.32 -11.80 -12.51
N GLY A 272 -0.81 -12.43 -13.57
CA GLY A 272 -1.62 -13.25 -14.46
C GLY A 272 -1.93 -14.63 -13.87
N SER A 273 -3.14 -15.12 -14.14
CA SER A 273 -3.46 -16.56 -13.99
C SER A 273 -3.33 -17.19 -15.38
N CYS A 274 -2.16 -17.76 -15.68
CA CYS A 274 -1.99 -18.69 -16.79
C CYS A 274 -2.63 -20.03 -16.43
#